data_AF-A0A972ADX2-F1
#
_entry.id   AF-A0A972ADX2-F1
#
_cell.length_a   1.000
_cell.length_b   1.000
_cell.length_c   1.000
_cell.angle_alpha   90.00
_cell.angle_beta   90.00
_cell.angle_gamma   90.00
#
_symmetry.space_group_name_H-M   'P 1'
#
loop_
_entity.id
_entity.type
_entity.pdbx_description
1 polymer ?
#
loop_
_entity_poly.entity_id
_entity_poly.type
_entity_poly.pdbx_seq_one_letter_code
_entity_poly.pdbx_strand_id
1 'polypeptide(L)'
;TTADGGFTATCAVTVVPNKIELKPGLGYKLNESGTIVYNIKPETKVSDLVKNFAGSGTIEVRNKDGVLLSGDKFVGTGAIINLIAGGRVVDTLIVAVLGDVNGDGKVLANDARLVLRHVAKLGTLTELQMLAGDTDGNKKIEATDARIILRVAAKLHKF
;
A
#
# COMPACT_ATOMS: atom_id res chain seq x y z
N THR A 1 -7.60 16.37 61.84
CA THR A 1 -8.17 16.67 60.52
C THR A 1 -7.03 16.96 59.57
N THR A 2 -6.51 15.93 58.91
CA THR A 2 -5.44 16.07 57.92
C THR A 2 -6.06 15.68 56.59
N ALA A 3 -6.43 16.70 55.80
CA ALA A 3 -6.95 16.52 54.46
C ALA A 3 -5.76 16.54 53.50
N ASP A 4 -5.15 15.38 53.31
CA ASP A 4 -4.04 15.20 52.39
C ASP A 4 -4.51 15.45 50.95
N GLY A 5 -3.82 16.38 50.29
CA GLY A 5 -4.06 16.77 48.91
C GLY A 5 -3.75 15.62 47.95
N GLY A 6 -4.80 14.89 47.57
CA GLY A 6 -4.77 13.88 46.51
C GLY A 6 -5.06 14.49 45.14
N PHE A 7 -4.16 15.32 44.60
CA PHE A 7 -4.19 15.64 43.18
C PHE A 7 -3.40 14.60 42.40
N THR A 8 -3.98 13.41 42.19
CA THR A 8 -3.50 12.50 41.15
C THR A 8 -4.00 13.04 39.82
N ALA A 9 -3.17 13.84 39.13
CA ALA A 9 -3.35 14.08 37.71
C ALA A 9 -3.15 12.74 36.99
N THR A 10 -4.24 12.06 36.65
CA THR A 10 -4.20 10.93 35.73
C THR A 10 -3.89 11.49 34.35
N CYS A 11 -2.60 11.57 34.04
CA CYS A 11 -2.17 11.68 32.66
C CYS A 11 -2.63 10.39 31.97
N ALA A 12 -3.76 10.45 31.28
CA ALA A 12 -4.04 9.49 30.24
C ALA A 12 -2.92 9.65 29.22
N VAL A 13 -1.86 8.85 29.36
CA VAL A 13 -0.93 8.61 28.27
C VAL A 13 -1.75 7.84 27.25
N THR A 14 -2.52 8.57 26.45
CA THR A 14 -3.00 8.06 25.17
C THR A 14 -1.71 7.85 24.40
N VAL A 15 -1.14 6.65 24.48
CA VAL A 15 -0.19 6.19 23.48
C VAL A 15 -1.03 6.20 22.22
N VAL A 16 -1.05 7.34 21.52
CA VAL A 16 -1.54 7.38 20.15
C VAL A 16 -0.63 6.37 19.48
N PRO A 17 -1.14 5.19 19.05
CA PRO A 17 -0.29 4.27 18.34
C PRO A 17 0.20 5.07 17.13
N ASN A 18 1.51 5.29 17.03
CA ASN A 18 2.10 5.94 15.87
C ASN A 18 1.83 5.00 14.70
N LYS A 19 0.69 5.21 14.06
CA LYS A 19 0.14 4.38 13.01
C LYS A 19 0.10 5.21 11.76
N ILE A 20 0.38 4.56 10.63
CA ILE A 20 0.22 5.19 9.34
C ILE A 20 -1.28 5.35 9.06
N GLU A 21 -1.74 6.59 9.01
CA GLU A 21 -3.12 6.93 8.69
C GLU A 21 -3.23 7.34 7.22
N LEU A 22 -4.23 6.79 6.54
CA LEU A 22 -4.57 7.15 5.17
C LEU A 22 -5.38 8.43 5.16
N LYS A 23 -4.98 9.43 4.36
CA LYS A 23 -5.83 10.59 4.14
C LYS A 23 -7.12 10.19 3.41
N PRO A 24 -8.30 10.63 3.89
CA PRO A 24 -9.55 10.39 3.19
C PRO A 24 -9.56 11.11 1.84
N GLY A 25 -10.11 10.47 0.80
CA GLY A 25 -10.32 11.08 -0.52
C GLY A 25 -9.53 10.48 -1.70
N LEU A 26 -8.60 9.54 -1.44
CA LEU A 26 -7.76 8.95 -2.49
C LEU A 26 -8.24 7.60 -3.02
N GLY A 27 -9.31 7.05 -2.43
CA GLY A 27 -9.84 5.73 -2.77
C GLY A 27 -8.96 4.55 -2.33
N TYR A 28 -7.84 4.81 -1.65
CA TYR A 28 -6.96 3.76 -1.11
C TYR A 28 -7.72 2.92 -0.08
N LYS A 29 -7.48 1.61 -0.12
CA LYS A 29 -8.10 0.64 0.76
C LYS A 29 -7.03 -0.10 1.54
N LEU A 30 -7.38 -0.59 2.74
CA LEU A 30 -6.53 -1.48 3.53
C LEU A 30 -7.11 -2.88 3.49
N ASN A 31 -6.24 -3.88 3.47
CA ASN A 31 -6.66 -5.27 3.69
C ASN A 31 -7.20 -5.46 5.12
N GLU A 32 -7.84 -6.60 5.37
CA GLU A 32 -8.48 -6.90 6.66
C GLU A 32 -7.47 -6.91 7.82
N SER A 33 -6.20 -7.20 7.55
CA SER A 33 -5.12 -7.16 8.54
C SER A 33 -4.57 -5.75 8.80
N GLY A 34 -4.89 -4.76 7.96
CA GLY A 34 -4.34 -3.41 8.04
C GLY A 34 -2.83 -3.33 7.74
N THR A 35 -2.27 -4.32 7.04
CA THR A 35 -0.85 -4.42 6.69
C THR A 35 -0.57 -4.05 5.24
N ILE A 36 -1.57 -4.18 4.36
CA ILE A 36 -1.44 -3.91 2.93
C ILE A 36 -2.39 -2.78 2.54
N VAL A 37 -1.84 -1.72 1.97
CA VAL A 37 -2.61 -0.66 1.30
C VAL A 37 -2.70 -0.99 -0.19
N TYR A 38 -3.91 -1.00 -0.73
CA TYR A 38 -4.19 -1.32 -2.12
C TYR A 38 -5.11 -0.29 -2.77
N ASN A 39 -5.44 -0.49 -4.05
CA ASN A 39 -6.19 0.46 -4.87
C ASN A 39 -5.41 1.77 -5.15
N ILE A 40 -4.08 1.67 -5.22
CA ILE A 40 -3.20 2.78 -5.59
C ILE A 40 -3.07 2.80 -7.10
N LYS A 41 -3.24 3.97 -7.72
CA LYS A 41 -3.11 4.11 -9.17
C LYS A 41 -1.66 3.87 -9.61
N PRO A 42 -1.43 3.24 -10.76
CA PRO A 42 -0.10 3.14 -11.32
C PRO A 42 0.45 4.52 -11.67
N GLU A 43 1.77 4.61 -11.80
CA GLU A 43 2.49 5.89 -12.00
C GLU A 43 2.40 6.86 -10.81
N THR A 44 1.93 6.39 -9.64
CA THR A 44 1.98 7.18 -8.40
C THR A 44 3.43 7.34 -7.95
N LYS A 45 3.86 8.59 -7.76
CA LYS A 45 5.19 8.91 -7.26
C LYS A 45 5.29 8.68 -5.76
N VAL A 46 6.48 8.33 -5.27
CA VAL A 46 6.75 8.19 -3.84
C VAL A 46 6.45 9.49 -3.09
N SER A 47 6.81 10.64 -3.66
CA SER A 47 6.51 11.94 -3.05
C SER A 47 5.01 12.17 -2.82
N ASP A 48 4.18 11.74 -3.76
CA ASP A 48 2.73 11.94 -3.67
C ASP A 48 2.11 10.90 -2.75
N LEU A 49 2.60 9.66 -2.83
CA LEU A 49 2.24 8.60 -1.91
C LEU A 49 2.53 8.99 -0.45
N VAL A 50 3.73 9.50 -0.13
CA VAL A 50 4.08 9.91 1.24
C VAL A 50 3.23 11.11 1.71
N LYS A 51 2.87 12.06 0.85
CA LYS A 51 1.96 13.16 1.20
C LYS A 51 0.55 12.69 1.58
N ASN A 52 0.16 11.53 1.05
CA ASN A 52 -1.14 10.92 1.24
C ASN A 52 -1.25 10.13 2.55
N PHE A 53 -0.12 9.86 3.19
CA PHE A 53 -0.06 9.27 4.52
C PHE A 53 0.14 10.35 5.58
N ALA A 54 -0.58 10.22 6.69
CA ALA A 54 -0.37 10.99 7.90
C ALA A 54 0.26 10.08 8.94
N GLY A 55 1.29 10.56 9.63
CA GLY A 55 1.95 9.83 10.70
C GLY A 55 2.74 10.80 11.57
N SER A 56 2.72 10.57 12.88
CA SER A 56 3.49 11.31 13.89
C SER A 56 4.97 10.89 13.90
N GLY A 57 5.59 10.75 12.72
CA GLY A 57 6.95 10.26 12.54
C GLY A 57 7.48 10.47 11.13
N THR A 58 8.70 9.98 10.87
CA THR A 58 9.32 9.98 9.55
C THR A 58 8.84 8.79 8.75
N ILE A 59 8.23 9.05 7.60
CA ILE A 59 7.77 8.00 6.68
C ILE A 59 8.88 7.73 5.67
N GLU A 60 9.38 6.49 5.65
CA GLU A 60 10.31 6.00 4.63
C GLU A 60 9.60 5.00 3.73
N VAL A 61 9.76 5.12 2.41
CA VAL A 61 9.29 4.13 1.45
C VAL A 61 10.49 3.38 0.89
N ARG A 62 10.44 2.06 0.87
CA ARG A 62 11.47 1.18 0.34
C ARG A 62 10.87 0.29 -0.74
N ASN A 63 11.63 -0.06 -1.75
CA ASN A 63 11.18 -1.01 -2.75
C ASN A 63 11.20 -2.44 -2.18
N LYS A 64 10.65 -3.41 -2.94
CA LYS A 64 10.76 -4.85 -2.64
C LYS A 64 12.21 -5.32 -2.38
N ASP A 65 13.19 -4.66 -2.99
CA ASP A 65 14.62 -4.94 -2.85
C ASP A 65 15.25 -4.28 -1.60
N GLY A 66 14.46 -3.58 -0.78
CA GLY A 66 14.93 -2.85 0.41
C GLY A 66 15.58 -1.50 0.10
N VAL A 67 15.65 -1.10 -1.17
CA VAL A 67 16.21 0.19 -1.61
C VAL A 67 15.26 1.32 -1.23
N LEU A 68 15.77 2.34 -0.53
CA LEU A 68 14.99 3.52 -0.18
C LEU A 68 14.57 4.29 -1.46
N LEU A 69 13.26 4.43 -1.62
CA LEU A 69 12.63 5.16 -2.70
C LEU A 69 12.32 6.57 -2.20
N SER A 70 12.67 7.59 -2.98
CA SER A 70 12.38 8.98 -2.67
C SER A 70 12.21 9.80 -3.97
N GLY A 71 11.51 10.93 -3.85
CA GLY A 71 11.30 11.87 -4.96
C GLY A 71 10.32 11.36 -6.03
N ASP A 72 10.72 11.51 -7.29
CA ASP A 72 9.91 11.26 -8.49
C ASP A 72 9.88 9.79 -8.96
N LYS A 73 10.43 8.86 -8.17
CA LYS A 73 10.36 7.43 -8.48
C LYS A 73 8.93 6.93 -8.36
N PHE A 74 8.55 6.01 -9.24
CA PHE A 74 7.26 5.32 -9.16
C PHE A 74 7.28 4.28 -8.04
N VAL A 75 6.16 4.21 -7.31
CA VAL A 75 5.92 3.15 -6.34
C VAL A 75 5.37 1.95 -7.09
N GLY A 76 5.92 0.77 -6.80
CA GLY A 76 5.42 -0.50 -7.31
C GLY A 76 4.83 -1.36 -6.22
N THR A 77 4.17 -2.42 -6.65
CA THR A 77 3.62 -3.45 -5.76
C THR A 77 4.75 -4.15 -4.99
N GLY A 78 4.57 -4.28 -3.68
CA GLY A 78 5.59 -4.80 -2.76
C GLY A 78 6.52 -3.73 -2.20
N ALA A 79 6.31 -2.45 -2.51
CA ALA A 79 6.99 -1.38 -1.77
C ALA A 79 6.54 -1.37 -0.31
N ILE A 80 7.48 -1.11 0.59
CA ILE A 80 7.31 -1.15 2.04
C ILE A 80 7.42 0.26 2.58
N ILE A 81 6.39 0.71 3.29
CA ILE A 81 6.33 1.98 3.99
C ILE A 81 6.65 1.72 5.45
N ASN A 82 7.72 2.29 5.96
CA ASN A 82 8.09 2.25 7.36
C ASN A 82 7.80 3.61 8.00
N LEU A 83 7.05 3.61 9.10
CA LEU A 83 6.92 4.78 9.96
C LEU A 83 7.94 4.69 11.08
N ILE A 84 8.79 5.71 11.20
CA ILE A 84 9.83 5.80 12.21
C ILE A 84 9.46 6.92 13.18
N ALA A 85 9.28 6.58 14.46
CA ALA A 85 9.04 7.55 15.51
C ALA A 85 10.00 7.28 16.68
N GLY A 86 10.65 8.33 17.20
CA GLY A 86 11.63 8.20 18.28
C GLY A 86 12.82 7.29 17.95
N GLY A 87 13.18 7.18 16.66
CA GLY A 87 14.32 6.36 16.20
C GLY A 87 14.05 4.86 16.06
N ARG A 88 12.79 4.41 16.13
CA ARG A 88 12.39 3.02 15.88
C ARG A 88 11.27 2.94 14.85
N VAL A 89 11.23 1.86 14.08
CA VAL A 89 10.08 1.54 13.21
C VAL A 89 8.91 1.19 14.12
N VAL A 90 7.85 1.98 14.06
CA VAL A 90 6.64 1.85 14.87
C VAL A 90 5.47 1.26 14.09
N ASP A 91 5.50 1.39 12.76
CA ASP A 91 4.48 0.81 11.89
C ASP A 91 5.06 0.49 10.51
N THR A 92 4.46 -0.49 9.83
CA THR A 92 4.90 -0.95 8.51
C THR A 92 3.69 -1.32 7.65
N LEU A 93 3.62 -0.72 6.46
CA LEU A 93 2.62 -1.03 5.45
C LEU A 93 3.28 -1.50 4.17
N ILE A 94 2.62 -2.40 3.46
CA ILE A 94 3.04 -2.83 2.13
C ILE A 94 2.08 -2.26 1.10
N VAL A 95 2.61 -1.76 0.00
CA VAL A 95 1.85 -1.15 -1.08
C VAL A 95 1.51 -2.18 -2.15
N ALA A 96 0.25 -2.20 -2.57
CA ALA A 96 -0.23 -2.89 -3.77
C ALA A 96 -0.78 -1.86 -4.76
N VAL A 97 -0.10 -1.73 -5.89
CA VAL A 97 -0.45 -0.83 -6.98
C VAL A 97 -1.32 -1.57 -7.98
N LEU A 98 -2.44 -0.95 -8.35
CA LEU A 98 -3.46 -1.56 -9.18
C LEU A 98 -2.91 -1.77 -10.61
N GLY A 99 -2.96 -3.02 -11.05
CA GLY A 99 -2.42 -3.50 -12.33
C GLY A 99 -0.93 -3.87 -12.34
N ASP A 100 -0.15 -3.50 -11.32
CA ASP A 100 1.27 -3.89 -11.20
C ASP A 100 1.37 -5.17 -10.36
N VAL A 101 1.34 -6.33 -11.01
CA VAL A 101 1.27 -7.63 -10.34
C VAL A 101 2.67 -8.18 -10.04
N ASN A 102 3.67 -7.78 -10.82
CA ASN A 102 5.06 -8.24 -10.65
C ASN A 102 5.89 -7.35 -9.70
N GLY A 103 5.38 -6.17 -9.33
CA GLY A 103 6.03 -5.23 -8.42
C GLY A 103 7.19 -4.47 -9.05
N ASP A 104 7.13 -4.16 -10.34
CA ASP A 104 8.17 -3.40 -11.06
C ASP A 104 7.87 -1.90 -11.16
N GLY A 105 6.72 -1.46 -10.62
CA GLY A 105 6.27 -0.07 -10.64
C GLY A 105 5.65 0.37 -11.97
N LYS A 106 5.47 -0.55 -12.91
CA LYS A 106 4.83 -0.33 -14.22
C LYS A 106 3.72 -1.35 -14.43
N VAL A 107 2.75 -0.95 -15.24
CA VAL A 107 1.65 -1.84 -15.63
C VAL A 107 1.91 -2.29 -17.07
N LEU A 108 2.38 -3.51 -17.22
CA LEU A 108 2.81 -4.08 -18.49
C LEU A 108 2.06 -5.37 -18.82
N ALA A 109 2.23 -5.86 -20.06
CA ALA A 109 1.66 -7.14 -20.48
C ALA A 109 2.17 -8.34 -19.64
N ASN A 110 3.32 -8.19 -18.98
CA ASN A 110 3.87 -9.19 -18.07
C ASN A 110 2.98 -9.38 -16.83
N ASP A 111 2.37 -8.32 -16.31
CA ASP A 111 1.45 -8.37 -15.18
C ASP A 111 0.16 -9.10 -15.56
N ALA A 112 -0.41 -8.75 -16.72
CA ALA A 112 -1.55 -9.46 -17.27
C ALA A 112 -1.25 -10.94 -17.51
N ARG A 113 -0.02 -11.26 -17.95
CA ARG A 113 0.41 -12.65 -18.10
C ARG A 113 0.43 -13.40 -16.76
N LEU A 114 0.84 -12.77 -15.67
CA LEU A 114 0.78 -13.40 -14.34
C LEU A 114 -0.66 -13.70 -13.92
N VAL A 115 -1.57 -12.74 -14.14
CA VAL A 115 -3.01 -12.94 -13.91
C VAL A 115 -3.56 -14.08 -14.75
N LEU A 116 -3.30 -14.10 -16.06
CA LEU A 116 -3.76 -15.18 -16.95
C LEU A 116 -3.23 -16.55 -16.54
N ARG A 117 -1.97 -16.62 -16.12
CA ARG A 117 -1.39 -17.88 -15.61
C ARG A 117 -2.11 -18.35 -14.35
N HIS A 118 -2.48 -17.43 -13.47
CA HIS A 118 -3.24 -17.76 -12.27
C HIS A 118 -4.65 -18.27 -12.61
N VAL A 119 -5.36 -17.56 -13.49
CA VAL A 119 -6.69 -17.96 -13.98
C VAL A 119 -6.65 -19.33 -14.67
N ALA A 120 -5.59 -19.60 -15.43
CA ALA A 120 -5.37 -20.90 -16.07
C ALA A 120 -4.90 -22.00 -15.09
N LYS A 121 -4.78 -21.71 -13.79
CA LYS A 121 -4.25 -22.62 -12.76
C LYS A 121 -2.81 -23.10 -13.04
N LEU A 122 -2.05 -22.30 -13.79
CA LEU A 122 -0.65 -22.53 -14.13
C LEU A 122 0.31 -21.79 -13.18
N GLY A 123 -0.22 -21.15 -12.14
CA GLY A 123 0.54 -20.45 -11.11
C GLY A 123 -0.36 -19.93 -9.98
N THR A 124 0.24 -19.60 -8.85
CA THR A 124 -0.42 -19.02 -7.69
C THR A 124 0.07 -17.59 -7.47
N LEU A 125 -0.85 -16.67 -7.23
CA LEU A 125 -0.51 -15.30 -6.83
C LEU A 125 -0.50 -15.19 -5.31
N THR A 126 0.36 -14.33 -4.78
CA THR A 126 0.31 -13.96 -3.37
C THR A 126 -0.85 -13.01 -3.10
N GLU A 127 -1.24 -12.84 -1.83
CA GLU A 127 -2.31 -11.90 -1.45
C GLU A 127 -2.08 -10.49 -2.00
N LEU A 128 -0.85 -10.00 -1.87
CA LEU A 128 -0.41 -8.72 -2.41
C LEU A 128 -0.63 -8.63 -3.93
N GLN A 129 -0.28 -9.68 -4.66
CA GLN A 129 -0.45 -9.74 -6.11
C GLN A 129 -1.92 -9.89 -6.52
N MET A 130 -2.73 -10.57 -5.70
CA MET A 130 -4.18 -10.62 -5.91
C MET A 130 -4.79 -9.24 -5.70
N LEU A 131 -4.43 -8.51 -4.65
CA LEU A 131 -4.91 -7.15 -4.42
C LEU A 131 -4.48 -6.16 -5.52
N ALA A 132 -3.28 -6.33 -6.07
CA ALA A 132 -2.82 -5.56 -7.22
C ALA A 132 -3.47 -5.98 -8.54
N GLY A 133 -3.74 -7.28 -8.70
CA GLY A 133 -4.33 -7.85 -9.91
C GLY A 133 -5.84 -7.73 -10.00
N ASP A 134 -6.55 -7.50 -8.90
CA ASP A 134 -7.99 -7.25 -8.83
C ASP A 134 -8.26 -5.81 -9.29
N THR A 135 -8.48 -5.65 -10.59
CA THR A 135 -8.61 -4.33 -11.22
C THR A 135 -10.03 -3.81 -11.24
N ASP A 136 -11.03 -4.69 -11.17
CA ASP A 136 -12.43 -4.32 -11.09
C ASP A 136 -12.95 -4.23 -9.64
N GLY A 137 -12.16 -4.66 -8.66
CA GLY A 137 -12.42 -4.56 -7.24
C GLY A 137 -13.44 -5.60 -6.74
N ASN A 138 -13.63 -6.69 -7.49
CA ASN A 138 -14.60 -7.74 -7.17
C ASN A 138 -14.05 -8.81 -6.20
N LYS A 139 -12.79 -8.66 -5.74
CA LYS A 139 -12.04 -9.59 -4.88
C LYS A 139 -11.74 -10.95 -5.51
N LYS A 140 -11.85 -11.08 -6.83
CA LYS A 140 -11.53 -12.27 -7.61
C LYS A 140 -10.54 -11.90 -8.69
N ILE A 141 -9.72 -12.87 -9.07
CA ILE A 141 -8.76 -12.72 -10.16
C ILE A 141 -9.28 -13.48 -11.36
N GLU A 142 -9.71 -12.74 -12.38
CA GLU A 142 -10.31 -13.28 -13.58
C GLU A 142 -9.58 -12.83 -14.85
N ALA A 143 -9.93 -13.44 -16.00
CA ALA A 143 -9.37 -13.03 -17.28
C ALA A 143 -9.76 -11.58 -17.66
N THR A 144 -10.86 -11.07 -17.08
CA THR A 144 -11.30 -9.68 -17.22
C THR A 144 -10.25 -8.73 -16.67
N ASP A 145 -9.65 -9.04 -15.52
CA ASP A 145 -8.60 -8.22 -14.93
C ASP A 145 -7.36 -8.15 -15.82
N ALA A 146 -6.90 -9.31 -16.29
CA ALA A 146 -5.79 -9.37 -17.24
C ALA A 146 -6.07 -8.52 -18.49
N ARG A 147 -7.31 -8.52 -18.98
CA ARG A 147 -7.71 -7.72 -20.14
C ARG A 147 -7.66 -6.22 -19.83
N ILE A 148 -8.07 -5.79 -18.64
CA ILE A 148 -7.97 -4.38 -18.23
C ILE A 148 -6.50 -3.97 -18.14
N ILE A 149 -5.66 -4.79 -17.48
CA ILE A 149 -4.20 -4.58 -17.39
C ILE A 149 -3.59 -4.43 -18.80
N LEU A 150 -3.91 -5.31 -19.74
CA LEU A 150 -3.43 -5.22 -21.12
C LEU A 150 -3.84 -3.92 -21.81
N ARG A 151 -5.09 -3.47 -21.59
CA ARG A 151 -5.56 -2.20 -22.16
C ARG A 151 -4.84 -1.01 -21.56
N VAL A 152 -4.55 -1.03 -20.26
CA VAL A 152 -3.77 0.02 -19.59
C VAL A 152 -2.33 0.02 -20.10
N ALA A 153 -1.70 -1.16 -20.19
CA ALA A 153 -0.35 -1.31 -20.74
C ALA A 153 -0.26 -0.81 -22.20
N ALA A 154 -1.31 -1.00 -22.99
CA ALA A 154 -1.42 -0.49 -24.36
C ALA A 154 -1.81 1.00 -24.45
N LYS A 155 -1.99 1.70 -23.32
CA LYS A 155 -2.47 3.09 -23.23
C LYS A 155 -3.87 3.31 -23.83
N LEU A 156 -4.66 2.24 -23.93
CA LEU A 156 -6.04 2.26 -24.42
C LEU A 156 -7.07 2.43 -23.29
N HIS A 157 -6.62 2.43 -22.04
CA HIS A 157 -7.46 2.56 -20.84
C HIS A 157 -6.67 3.22 -19.71
N LYS A 158 -7.38 3.77 -18.72
CA LYS A 158 -6.82 4.32 -17.47
C LYS A 158 -7.70 3.89 -16.30
N PHE A 159 -7.09 3.66 -15.15
CA PHE A 159 -7.78 3.36 -13.90
C PHE A 159 -8.36 4.60 -13.22
#